data_AF-A0A8B9NEV5-F1
#
_entry.id   AF-A0A8B9NEV5-F1
#
_cell.length_a   1.000
_cell.length_b   1.000
_cell.length_c   1.000
_cell.angle_alpha   90.00
_cell.angle_beta   90.00
_cell.angle_gamma   90.00
#
_symmetry.space_group_name_H-M   'P 1'
#
loop_
_entity.id
_entity.type
_entity.pdbx_description
1 polymer ?
#
loop_
_entity_poly.entity_id
_entity_poly.type
_entity_poly.pdbx_seq_one_letter_code
_entity_poly.pdbx_strand_id
1 'polypeptide(L)'
;CPVAALKASFLVILQICRWVFPPTPFALNAKGFASALLLVLFKYLTSLGLQSLTLFSCFKFFSPPTVFLCPGLLKGVYQSEHLFESDHQSGAWCKDPLQASDKIYYMPWTPYRTDTLTEYSSKDDFIAGRPTTTYKLPHRVDGTGFVVYDGALFFNKERTRNIVKFDLRTRIKSGEAIIANANYHDTSPYRWGGKSDIDLAVDENGLWVIYATEQNNGKIVISQLNPYTLRIEGTWDTAYDKRSASNAFMICGILYVVKSVYEDDDNEATGNKIDYIYNTDQSKDSMVDVPFPNSYQYIAAVDYNPRDNLLYVWNNYHMLLLKTARGKLPASLNDFIPLSWGSLGCLGKP
;
A
#
# COMPACT_ATOMS: atom_id res chain seq x y z
N CYS A 1 15.90 -12.17 48.91
CA CYS A 1 15.04 -13.00 48.04
C CYS A 1 14.14 -12.13 47.16
N PRO A 2 14.58 -11.75 45.94
CA PRO A 2 13.85 -10.83 45.06
C PRO A 2 12.78 -11.52 44.19
N VAL A 3 12.52 -12.81 44.38
CA VAL A 3 11.58 -13.60 43.54
C VAL A 3 10.11 -13.45 44.00
N ALA A 4 9.86 -13.01 45.23
CA ALA A 4 8.49 -12.82 45.74
C ALA A 4 7.84 -11.50 45.31
N ALA A 5 8.63 -10.43 45.13
CA ALA A 5 8.13 -9.13 44.70
C ALA A 5 7.68 -9.12 43.23
N LEU A 6 8.37 -9.85 42.34
CA LEU A 6 7.97 -9.98 40.93
C LEU A 6 6.67 -10.78 40.75
N LYS A 7 6.40 -11.79 41.59
CA LYS A 7 5.16 -12.58 41.51
C LYS A 7 3.93 -11.78 41.94
N ALA A 8 4.07 -10.90 42.94
CA ALA A 8 2.99 -10.01 43.36
C ALA A 8 2.64 -8.98 42.28
N SER A 9 3.63 -8.43 41.58
CA SER A 9 3.41 -7.49 40.47
C SER A 9 2.73 -8.15 39.26
N PHE A 10 3.03 -9.42 38.95
CA PHE A 10 2.43 -10.13 37.82
C PHE A 10 0.94 -10.44 38.02
N LEU A 11 0.54 -10.82 39.24
CA LEU A 11 -0.87 -11.09 39.57
C LEU A 11 -1.73 -9.82 39.55
N VAL A 12 -1.17 -8.69 40.02
CA VAL A 12 -1.85 -7.38 39.98
C VAL A 12 -2.01 -6.89 38.53
N ILE A 13 -1.00 -7.07 37.67
CA ILE A 13 -1.09 -6.75 36.23
C ILE A 13 -2.16 -7.62 35.54
N LEU A 14 -2.24 -8.91 35.85
CA LEU A 14 -3.27 -9.82 35.33
C LEU A 14 -4.69 -9.47 35.81
N GLN A 15 -4.84 -9.01 37.07
CA GLN A 15 -6.14 -8.56 37.61
C GLN A 15 -6.59 -7.22 37.01
N ILE A 16 -5.67 -6.30 36.72
CA ILE A 16 -5.98 -5.02 36.07
C ILE A 16 -6.31 -5.24 34.58
N CYS A 17 -5.60 -6.12 33.88
CA CYS A 17 -5.93 -6.49 32.50
C CYS A 17 -7.34 -7.09 32.36
N ARG A 18 -7.80 -7.85 33.36
CA ARG A 18 -9.18 -8.39 33.43
C ARG A 18 -10.26 -7.34 33.72
N TRP A 19 -9.90 -6.21 34.31
CA TRP A 19 -10.83 -5.13 34.66
C TRP A 19 -10.98 -4.08 33.57
N VAL A 20 -9.91 -3.84 32.80
CA VAL A 20 -9.91 -2.83 31.73
C VAL A 20 -10.44 -3.37 30.40
N PHE A 21 -10.33 -4.68 30.16
CA PHE A 21 -10.89 -5.35 28.99
C PHE A 21 -11.99 -6.34 29.40
N PRO A 22 -13.29 -6.05 29.17
CA PRO A 22 -14.30 -7.11 29.17
C PRO A 22 -13.97 -8.14 28.08
N PRO A 23 -14.48 -9.39 28.15
CA PRO A 23 -14.06 -10.47 27.27
C PRO A 23 -14.57 -10.20 25.84
N THR A 24 -13.78 -9.48 25.05
CA THR A 24 -13.94 -9.37 23.60
C THR A 24 -12.82 -10.16 22.92
N PRO A 25 -13.13 -10.99 21.90
CA PRO A 25 -12.19 -11.91 21.32
C PRO A 25 -11.29 -11.17 20.33
N PHE A 26 -10.17 -10.61 20.81
CA PHE A 26 -9.14 -10.07 19.91
C PHE A 26 -7.79 -10.71 20.22
N ALA A 27 -7.36 -11.58 19.31
CA ALA A 27 -6.00 -12.10 19.27
C ALA A 27 -5.07 -10.99 18.75
N LEU A 28 -4.39 -10.30 19.65
CA LEU A 28 -3.29 -9.40 19.30
C LEU A 28 -2.04 -10.23 19.01
N ASN A 29 -1.45 -10.07 17.82
CA ASN A 29 -0.15 -10.66 17.48
C ASN A 29 0.94 -10.16 18.46
N ALA A 30 2.04 -10.89 18.64
CA ALA A 30 3.09 -10.64 19.63
C ALA A 30 3.66 -9.21 19.60
N LYS A 31 3.72 -8.59 18.41
CA LYS A 31 4.12 -7.17 18.22
C LYS A 31 3.09 -6.17 18.78
N GLY A 32 1.80 -6.48 18.68
CA GLY A 32 0.70 -5.68 19.25
C GLY A 32 0.64 -5.80 20.77
N PHE A 33 0.96 -6.99 21.30
CA PHE A 33 1.03 -7.23 22.74
C PHE A 33 2.15 -6.42 23.40
N ALA A 34 3.33 -6.35 22.77
CA ALA A 34 4.45 -5.55 23.26
C ALA A 34 4.12 -4.04 23.29
N SER A 35 3.45 -3.52 22.26
CA SER A 35 3.04 -2.11 22.19
C SER A 35 1.98 -1.75 23.23
N ALA A 36 0.99 -2.63 23.46
CA ALA A 36 -0.02 -2.44 24.49
C ALA A 36 0.61 -2.49 25.89
N LEU A 37 1.56 -3.40 26.14
CA LEU A 37 2.29 -3.51 27.40
C LEU A 37 3.09 -2.24 27.71
N LEU A 38 3.73 -1.67 26.68
CA LEU A 38 4.51 -0.43 26.79
C LEU A 38 3.64 0.77 27.19
N LEU A 39 2.43 0.85 26.63
CA LEU A 39 1.45 1.90 26.92
C LEU A 39 0.89 1.81 28.35
N VAL A 40 0.67 0.58 28.83
CA VAL A 40 0.26 0.31 30.22
C VAL A 40 1.38 0.64 31.20
N LEU A 41 2.63 0.24 30.89
CA LEU A 41 3.82 0.61 31.66
C LEU A 41 3.99 2.14 31.74
N PHE A 42 3.75 2.86 30.63
CA PHE A 42 3.81 4.33 30.60
C PHE A 42 2.72 4.98 31.47
N LYS A 43 1.47 4.52 31.40
CA LYS A 43 0.38 5.00 32.28
C LYS A 43 0.66 4.72 33.76
N TYR A 44 1.32 3.61 34.07
CA TYR A 44 1.71 3.26 35.43
C TYR A 44 2.89 4.09 35.95
N LEU A 45 3.91 4.33 35.10
CA LEU A 45 5.06 5.18 35.46
C LEU A 45 4.67 6.65 35.62
N THR A 46 3.71 7.13 34.83
CA THR A 46 3.14 8.48 34.95
C THR A 46 2.28 8.64 36.21
N SER A 47 1.55 7.60 36.66
CA SER A 47 0.82 7.65 37.94
C SER A 47 1.73 7.58 39.17
N LEU A 48 2.95 7.05 39.02
CA LEU A 48 3.98 6.97 40.06
C LEU A 48 4.86 8.24 40.16
N GLY A 49 4.60 9.29 39.38
CA GLY A 49 5.31 10.57 39.50
C GLY A 49 6.77 10.56 39.06
N LEU A 50 7.23 9.51 38.37
CA LEU A 50 8.58 9.41 37.80
C LEU A 50 8.69 10.26 36.53
N GLN A 51 8.78 11.59 36.69
CA GLN A 51 8.98 12.52 35.58
C GLN A 51 10.45 12.53 35.13
N SER A 52 10.79 11.72 34.13
CA SER A 52 12.05 11.89 33.39
C SER A 52 11.79 12.52 32.02
N LEU A 53 12.26 13.75 31.83
CA LEU A 53 12.15 14.54 30.59
C LEU A 53 12.79 13.86 29.36
N THR A 54 13.69 12.90 29.55
CA THR A 54 14.36 12.19 28.44
C THR A 54 13.44 11.21 27.71
N LEU A 55 12.43 10.64 28.40
CA LEU A 55 11.47 9.69 27.81
C LEU A 55 10.44 10.36 26.88
N PHE A 56 10.10 11.63 27.14
CA PHE A 56 9.12 12.38 26.33
C PHE A 56 9.63 12.75 24.94
N SER A 57 10.94 12.95 24.76
CA SER A 57 11.49 13.28 23.43
C SER A 57 11.50 12.07 22.50
N CYS A 58 11.62 10.85 23.05
CA CYS A 58 11.68 9.61 22.27
C CYS A 58 10.27 9.11 21.85
N PHE A 59 9.23 9.41 22.64
CA PHE A 59 7.86 8.96 22.34
C PHE A 59 7.06 9.87 21.41
N LYS A 60 7.48 11.13 21.19
CA LYS A 60 6.82 12.03 20.23
C LYS A 60 6.86 11.53 18.77
N PHE A 61 7.67 10.51 18.47
CA PHE A 61 7.81 9.91 17.15
C PHE A 61 7.25 8.49 17.03
N PHE A 62 6.81 7.86 18.13
CA PHE A 62 6.18 6.55 18.06
C PHE A 62 4.68 6.72 17.84
N SER A 63 4.29 7.02 16.60
CA SER A 63 2.92 6.70 16.18
C SER A 63 2.75 5.18 16.36
N PRO A 64 1.65 4.69 16.95
CA PRO A 64 1.37 3.25 16.88
C PRO A 64 1.41 2.88 15.40
N PRO A 65 2.04 1.76 14.99
CA PRO A 65 2.05 1.38 13.59
C PRO A 65 0.59 1.38 13.15
N THR A 66 0.24 2.22 12.19
CA THR A 66 -1.08 2.20 11.56
C THR A 66 -1.20 0.85 10.88
N VAL A 67 -1.81 -0.11 11.58
CA VAL A 67 -2.12 -1.43 11.04
C VAL A 67 -3.39 -1.26 10.25
N PHE A 68 -3.27 -1.28 8.92
CA PHE A 68 -4.43 -1.38 8.07
C PHE A 68 -4.97 -2.81 8.15
N LEU A 69 -6.29 -2.93 8.31
CA LEU A 69 -6.96 -4.24 8.33
C LEU A 69 -7.37 -4.58 6.90
N CYS A 70 -7.09 -5.81 6.48
CA CYS A 70 -7.53 -6.29 5.17
C CYS A 70 -9.06 -6.17 5.05
N PRO A 71 -9.56 -5.40 4.09
CA PRO A 71 -10.98 -5.13 3.99
C PRO A 71 -11.79 -6.20 3.23
N GLY A 72 -11.12 -7.20 2.68
CA GLY A 72 -11.73 -8.34 2.00
C GLY A 72 -11.42 -8.42 0.51
N LEU A 73 -12.02 -9.40 -0.17
CA LEU A 73 -11.80 -9.62 -1.60
C LEU A 73 -12.58 -8.60 -2.42
N LEU A 74 -11.93 -7.99 -3.41
CA LEU A 74 -12.58 -7.04 -4.33
C LEU A 74 -13.69 -7.75 -5.13
N LYS A 75 -14.86 -7.13 -5.19
CA LYS A 75 -16.03 -7.63 -5.95
C LYS A 75 -16.54 -6.66 -7.01
N GLY A 76 -16.23 -5.38 -6.88
CA GLY A 76 -16.65 -4.36 -7.84
C GLY A 76 -15.86 -3.07 -7.68
N VAL A 77 -15.75 -2.33 -8.77
CA VAL A 77 -15.16 -0.99 -8.81
C VAL A 77 -16.18 -0.05 -9.42
N TYR A 78 -16.40 1.09 -8.76
CA TYR A 78 -17.40 2.08 -9.17
C TYR A 78 -16.77 3.47 -9.22
N GLN A 79 -17.06 4.24 -10.26
CA GLN A 79 -16.65 5.63 -10.30
C GLN A 79 -17.34 6.40 -9.18
N SER A 80 -16.55 7.07 -8.34
CA SER A 80 -17.05 7.84 -7.20
C SER A 80 -17.01 9.32 -7.49
N GLU A 81 -15.85 9.84 -7.88
CA GLU A 81 -15.67 11.29 -8.07
C GLU A 81 -14.78 11.58 -9.28
N HIS A 82 -15.16 12.61 -10.03
CA HIS A 82 -14.32 13.26 -11.02
C HIS A 82 -13.78 14.55 -10.38
N LEU A 83 -12.46 14.74 -10.39
CA LEU A 83 -11.84 15.90 -9.74
C LEU A 83 -11.72 17.07 -10.71
N PHE A 84 -10.93 16.90 -11.76
CA PHE A 84 -10.72 17.86 -12.83
C PHE A 84 -10.03 17.17 -14.02
N GLU A 85 -9.72 17.94 -15.04
CA GLU A 85 -8.96 17.53 -16.22
C GLU A 85 -7.59 18.21 -16.21
N SER A 86 -6.53 17.43 -16.38
CA SER A 86 -5.14 17.87 -16.39
C SER A 86 -4.75 18.33 -17.79
N ASP A 87 -3.74 19.19 -17.89
CA ASP A 87 -3.12 19.53 -19.17
C ASP A 87 -2.26 18.39 -19.75
N HIS A 88 -2.09 17.29 -19.00
CA HIS A 88 -1.29 16.14 -19.39
C HIS A 88 -2.15 14.89 -19.56
N GLN A 89 -1.97 14.17 -20.68
CA GLN A 89 -2.72 12.95 -20.97
C GLN A 89 -2.49 11.86 -19.91
N SER A 90 -1.26 11.76 -19.43
CA SER A 90 -0.80 10.71 -18.52
C SER A 90 -0.10 11.31 -17.32
N GLY A 91 -0.11 10.56 -16.22
CA GLY A 91 0.50 10.93 -14.96
C GLY A 91 0.03 9.98 -13.86
N ALA A 92 0.42 10.27 -12.63
CA ALA A 92 -0.14 9.62 -11.45
C ALA A 92 -0.34 10.63 -10.33
N TRP A 93 -1.19 10.25 -9.39
CA TRP A 93 -1.48 11.06 -8.22
C TRP A 93 -1.97 10.15 -7.09
N CYS A 94 -1.55 10.44 -5.86
CA CYS A 94 -1.85 9.60 -4.70
C CYS A 94 -1.82 10.41 -3.41
N LYS A 95 -2.22 9.78 -2.29
CA LYS A 95 -2.01 10.29 -0.93
C LYS A 95 -1.10 9.34 -0.19
N ASP A 96 -0.42 9.85 0.85
CA ASP A 96 0.33 9.00 1.77
C ASP A 96 -0.65 8.32 2.75
N PRO A 97 -0.80 6.98 2.70
CA PRO A 97 -1.73 6.30 3.58
C PRO A 97 -1.27 6.28 5.03
N LEU A 98 0.01 6.49 5.36
CA LEU A 98 0.49 6.48 6.74
C LEU A 98 0.35 7.84 7.44
N GLN A 99 0.29 8.93 6.67
CA GLN A 99 0.03 10.25 7.23
C GLN A 99 -1.47 10.54 7.37
N ALA A 100 -1.89 11.00 8.55
CA ALA A 100 -3.25 11.48 8.79
C ALA A 100 -3.48 12.90 8.22
N SER A 101 -2.98 13.16 7.01
CA SER A 101 -3.07 14.45 6.34
C SER A 101 -3.85 14.35 5.04
N ASP A 102 -4.47 15.45 4.63
CA ASP A 102 -5.17 15.53 3.33
C ASP A 102 -4.28 15.94 2.17
N LYS A 103 -2.96 15.78 2.34
CA LYS A 103 -1.98 16.05 1.31
C LYS A 103 -2.18 15.14 0.12
N ILE A 104 -2.14 15.73 -1.07
CA ILE A 104 -2.20 15.04 -2.35
C ILE A 104 -0.87 15.26 -3.07
N TYR A 105 -0.32 14.19 -3.60
CA TYR A 105 0.91 14.18 -4.38
C TYR A 105 0.58 13.94 -5.84
N TYR A 106 1.18 14.73 -6.71
CA TYR A 106 0.82 14.78 -8.13
C TYR A 106 2.10 14.83 -8.98
N MET A 107 2.20 13.91 -9.94
CA MET A 107 3.30 13.83 -10.90
C MET A 107 2.75 13.60 -12.31
N PRO A 108 2.67 14.64 -13.15
CA PRO A 108 2.29 14.47 -14.54
C PRO A 108 3.44 13.80 -15.30
N TRP A 109 3.09 12.94 -16.27
CA TRP A 109 4.06 12.29 -17.12
C TRP A 109 4.42 13.18 -18.30
N THR A 110 5.70 13.57 -18.39
CA THR A 110 6.26 14.22 -19.57
C THR A 110 7.48 13.44 -20.04
N PRO A 111 7.44 12.79 -21.22
CA PRO A 111 8.55 11.97 -21.71
C PRO A 111 9.91 12.67 -21.61
N TYR A 112 10.87 12.02 -20.96
CA TYR A 112 12.24 12.50 -20.73
C TYR A 112 12.34 13.85 -19.97
N ARG A 113 11.27 14.33 -19.34
CA ARG A 113 11.24 15.61 -18.62
C ARG A 113 10.60 15.52 -17.23
N THR A 114 10.06 14.38 -16.85
CA THR A 114 9.49 14.16 -15.51
C THR A 114 10.59 14.16 -14.44
N ASP A 115 10.69 15.22 -13.65
CA ASP A 115 11.66 15.34 -12.55
C ASP A 115 11.16 16.19 -11.35
N THR A 116 9.85 16.39 -11.26
CA THR A 116 9.22 17.17 -10.19
C THR A 116 8.01 16.44 -9.62
N LEU A 117 7.87 16.45 -8.29
CA LEU A 117 6.65 16.07 -7.58
C LEU A 117 5.98 17.33 -7.03
N THR A 118 4.68 17.49 -7.24
CA THR A 118 3.91 18.60 -6.66
C THR A 118 3.05 18.11 -5.50
N GLU A 119 3.05 18.83 -4.39
CA GLU A 119 2.22 18.57 -3.22
C GLU A 119 1.14 19.64 -3.08
N TYR A 120 -0.08 19.21 -2.79
CA TYR A 120 -1.23 20.05 -2.47
C TYR A 120 -1.69 19.74 -1.05
N SER A 121 -2.10 20.77 -0.31
CA SER A 121 -2.55 20.65 1.09
C SER A 121 -3.92 20.00 1.25
N SER A 122 -4.77 20.18 0.25
CA SER A 122 -6.16 19.76 0.27
C SER A 122 -6.65 19.41 -1.14
N LYS A 123 -7.80 18.72 -1.20
CA LYS A 123 -8.50 18.44 -2.44
C LYS A 123 -8.94 19.70 -3.18
N ASP A 124 -9.41 20.72 -2.44
CA ASP A 124 -9.87 21.98 -3.04
C ASP A 124 -8.71 22.76 -3.66
N ASP A 125 -7.53 22.74 -3.03
CA ASP A 125 -6.32 23.34 -3.58
C ASP A 125 -5.81 22.57 -4.80
N PHE A 126 -5.97 21.24 -4.80
CA PHE A 126 -5.61 20.40 -5.94
C PHE A 126 -6.48 20.72 -7.17
N ILE A 127 -7.81 20.79 -7.00
CA ILE A 127 -8.75 21.15 -8.07
C ILE A 127 -8.51 22.58 -8.56
N ALA A 128 -8.21 23.51 -7.66
CA ALA A 128 -7.95 24.91 -8.02
C ALA A 128 -6.53 25.18 -8.54
N GLY A 129 -5.66 24.17 -8.63
CA GLY A 129 -4.28 24.33 -9.11
C GLY A 129 -3.39 25.20 -8.21
N ARG A 130 -3.60 25.16 -6.89
CA ARG A 130 -2.80 25.91 -5.90
C ARG A 130 -1.82 24.99 -5.15
N PRO A 131 -0.60 24.80 -5.65
CA PRO A 131 0.37 23.89 -5.02
C PRO A 131 0.88 24.46 -3.70
N THR A 132 1.06 23.59 -2.70
CA THR A 132 1.70 23.93 -1.43
C THR A 132 3.21 24.02 -1.59
N THR A 133 3.79 23.05 -2.29
CA THR A 133 5.22 22.99 -2.57
C THR A 133 5.49 22.09 -3.77
N THR A 134 6.63 22.33 -4.43
CA THR A 134 7.15 21.46 -5.48
C THR A 134 8.51 20.92 -5.05
N TYR A 135 8.69 19.61 -5.21
CA TYR A 135 9.94 18.92 -4.95
C TYR A 135 10.66 18.67 -6.25
N LYS A 136 11.89 19.20 -6.36
CA LYS A 136 12.79 18.85 -7.46
C LYS A 136 13.48 17.53 -7.13
N LEU A 137 13.30 16.52 -7.98
CA LEU A 137 13.87 15.20 -7.78
C LEU A 137 15.35 15.18 -8.20
N PRO A 138 16.20 14.36 -7.55
CA PRO A 138 17.62 14.26 -7.88
C PRO A 138 17.86 13.58 -9.24
N HIS A 139 16.87 12.83 -9.72
CA HIS A 139 16.91 12.11 -10.98
C HIS A 139 15.55 12.22 -11.66
N ARG A 140 15.54 12.04 -12.98
CA ARG A 140 14.31 11.90 -13.77
C ARG A 140 13.61 10.58 -13.44
N VAL A 141 12.32 10.56 -13.72
CA VAL A 141 11.40 9.45 -13.47
C VAL A 141 11.05 8.78 -14.78
N ASP A 142 10.99 7.45 -14.79
CA ASP A 142 10.35 6.67 -15.85
C ASP A 142 8.96 6.20 -15.38
N GLY A 143 7.96 6.38 -16.24
CA GLY A 143 6.60 5.89 -15.99
C GLY A 143 5.76 6.74 -15.03
N THR A 144 4.64 6.15 -14.63
CA THR A 144 3.63 6.72 -13.74
C THR A 144 3.54 5.97 -12.40
N GLY A 145 4.38 4.98 -12.15
CA GLY A 145 4.26 4.10 -10.99
C GLY A 145 4.94 4.59 -9.72
N PHE A 146 4.75 5.86 -9.34
CA PHE A 146 5.31 6.40 -8.10
C PHE A 146 4.34 6.26 -6.94
N VAL A 147 4.87 6.12 -5.72
CA VAL A 147 4.04 6.13 -4.51
C VAL A 147 4.69 6.99 -3.43
N VAL A 148 3.88 7.53 -2.52
CA VAL A 148 4.36 8.17 -1.30
C VAL A 148 3.96 7.32 -0.10
N TYR A 149 4.95 6.96 0.71
CA TYR A 149 4.77 6.09 1.87
C TYR A 149 5.64 6.57 3.04
N ASP A 150 5.00 6.88 4.17
CA ASP A 150 5.66 7.38 5.39
C ASP A 150 6.53 8.64 5.16
N GLY A 151 6.02 9.57 4.35
CA GLY A 151 6.70 10.83 4.01
C GLY A 151 7.90 10.68 3.09
N ALA A 152 8.10 9.51 2.49
CA ALA A 152 9.09 9.30 1.43
C ALA A 152 8.40 8.98 0.10
N LEU A 153 8.89 9.61 -0.96
CA LEU A 153 8.56 9.28 -2.34
C LEU A 153 9.42 8.09 -2.78
N PHE A 154 8.77 7.12 -3.42
CA PHE A 154 9.40 6.02 -4.12
C PHE A 154 9.07 6.13 -5.61
N PHE A 155 10.08 6.06 -6.47
CA PHE A 155 9.90 6.17 -7.92
C PHE A 155 10.95 5.37 -8.69
N ASN A 156 10.61 4.96 -9.91
CA ASN A 156 11.58 4.34 -10.82
C ASN A 156 12.47 5.41 -11.47
N LYS A 157 13.78 5.27 -11.27
CA LYS A 157 14.77 6.18 -11.86
C LYS A 157 14.93 5.91 -13.36
N GLU A 158 14.87 6.99 -14.15
CA GLU A 158 14.95 6.95 -15.61
C GLU A 158 16.09 6.05 -16.12
N ARG A 159 15.78 5.20 -17.11
CA ARG A 159 16.71 4.26 -17.77
C ARG A 159 17.41 3.31 -16.80
N THR A 160 16.76 2.98 -15.69
CA THR A 160 17.28 1.99 -14.75
C THR A 160 16.17 1.10 -14.21
N ARG A 161 16.56 -0.06 -13.66
CA ARG A 161 15.68 -0.93 -12.88
C ARG A 161 15.71 -0.61 -11.38
N ASN A 162 16.02 0.64 -11.04
CA ASN A 162 16.25 1.04 -9.67
C ASN A 162 15.07 1.84 -9.13
N ILE A 163 14.74 1.61 -7.86
CA ILE A 163 13.77 2.39 -7.11
C ILE A 163 14.53 3.34 -6.20
N VAL A 164 14.26 4.63 -6.32
CA VAL A 164 14.85 5.67 -5.48
C VAL A 164 13.89 6.03 -4.37
N LYS A 165 14.40 6.09 -3.13
CA LYS A 165 13.69 6.64 -1.98
C LYS A 165 14.13 8.08 -1.74
N PHE A 166 13.19 9.00 -1.77
CA PHE A 166 13.42 10.43 -1.56
C PHE A 166 12.56 10.93 -0.39
N ASP A 167 13.20 11.38 0.69
CA ASP A 167 12.50 11.88 1.88
C ASP A 167 11.99 13.30 1.61
N LEU A 168 10.67 13.49 1.67
CA LEU A 168 10.02 14.75 1.28
C LEU A 168 10.28 15.87 2.30
N ARG A 169 10.47 15.52 3.57
CA ARG A 169 10.70 16.48 4.65
C ARG A 169 12.10 17.10 4.57
N THR A 170 13.11 16.27 4.33
CA THR A 170 14.52 16.68 4.24
C THR A 170 14.94 17.05 2.81
N ARG A 171 14.16 16.62 1.80
CA ARG A 171 14.43 16.80 0.37
C ARG A 171 15.73 16.15 -0.08
N ILE A 172 16.06 15.01 0.53
CA ILE A 172 17.28 14.26 0.28
C ILE A 172 16.94 12.85 -0.21
N LYS A 173 17.77 12.33 -1.10
CA LYS A 173 17.76 10.92 -1.48
C LYS A 173 18.23 10.07 -0.28
N SER A 174 17.30 9.32 0.30
CA SER A 174 17.56 8.48 1.49
C SER A 174 18.00 7.06 1.12
N GLY A 175 17.81 6.62 -0.12
CA GLY A 175 18.30 5.33 -0.58
C GLY A 175 17.98 5.02 -2.04
N GLU A 176 18.53 3.91 -2.53
CA GLU A 176 18.27 3.35 -3.85
C GLU A 176 18.32 1.82 -3.75
N ALA A 177 17.34 1.15 -4.34
CA ALA A 177 17.30 -0.31 -4.47
C ALA A 177 17.35 -0.72 -5.93
N ILE A 178 18.03 -1.83 -6.19
CA ILE A 178 18.06 -2.47 -7.50
C ILE A 178 17.00 -3.57 -7.48
N ILE A 179 16.04 -3.51 -8.40
CA ILE A 179 15.08 -4.60 -8.61
C ILE A 179 15.75 -5.60 -9.54
N ALA A 180 16.14 -6.75 -8.99
CA ALA A 180 16.93 -7.74 -9.72
C ALA A 180 16.18 -8.23 -10.96
N ASN A 181 16.87 -8.28 -12.10
CA ASN A 181 16.35 -8.78 -13.38
C ASN A 181 15.11 -8.07 -13.95
N ALA A 182 14.64 -6.98 -13.34
CA ALA A 182 13.51 -6.24 -13.87
C ALA A 182 13.83 -5.62 -15.23
N ASN A 183 12.87 -5.76 -16.14
CA ASN A 183 12.80 -5.03 -17.39
C ASN A 183 12.45 -3.57 -17.11
N TYR A 184 12.98 -2.65 -17.92
CA TYR A 184 12.83 -1.22 -17.72
C TYR A 184 12.93 -0.45 -19.05
N HIS A 185 12.43 0.79 -19.06
CA HIS A 185 12.55 1.72 -20.17
C HIS A 185 11.91 1.23 -21.49
N ASP A 186 10.59 1.01 -21.46
CA ASP A 186 9.75 0.47 -22.54
C ASP A 186 10.10 -0.96 -22.99
N THR A 187 10.78 -1.73 -22.14
CA THR A 187 11.02 -3.16 -22.37
C THR A 187 9.81 -4.01 -21.98
N SER A 188 9.14 -3.71 -20.87
CA SER A 188 7.89 -4.35 -20.45
C SER A 188 6.95 -3.36 -19.75
N PRO A 189 6.53 -2.27 -20.43
CA PRO A 189 5.57 -1.32 -19.89
C PRO A 189 4.16 -1.94 -19.86
N TYR A 190 3.21 -1.24 -19.24
CA TYR A 190 1.79 -1.51 -19.48
C TYR A 190 1.41 -1.21 -20.95
N ARG A 191 0.18 -1.57 -21.32
CA ARG A 191 -0.34 -1.49 -22.69
C ARG A 191 -0.10 -0.13 -23.38
N TRP A 192 -0.25 0.97 -22.65
CA TRP A 192 -0.06 2.33 -23.17
C TRP A 192 1.41 2.74 -23.37
N GLY A 193 2.37 1.97 -22.86
CA GLY A 193 3.78 2.30 -22.92
C GLY A 193 4.20 3.31 -21.84
N GLY A 194 4.86 4.38 -22.26
CA GLY A 194 5.22 5.50 -21.38
C GLY A 194 6.26 5.18 -20.31
N LYS A 195 7.12 4.17 -20.53
CA LYS A 195 8.12 3.69 -19.58
C LYS A 195 7.51 3.25 -18.25
N SER A 196 6.27 2.77 -18.26
CA SER A 196 5.55 2.25 -17.11
C SER A 196 5.98 0.82 -16.73
N ASP A 197 7.25 0.47 -16.94
CA ASP A 197 7.81 -0.87 -16.77
C ASP A 197 7.75 -1.37 -15.32
N ILE A 198 8.02 -0.47 -14.39
CA ILE A 198 8.06 -0.75 -12.95
C ILE A 198 7.03 0.14 -12.27
N ASP A 199 6.08 -0.51 -11.62
CA ASP A 199 4.99 0.13 -10.89
C ASP A 199 5.13 -0.14 -9.39
N LEU A 200 4.93 0.87 -8.56
CA LEU A 200 4.98 0.74 -7.11
C LEU A 200 3.56 0.71 -6.57
N ALA A 201 3.29 -0.15 -5.61
CA ALA A 201 1.97 -0.26 -5.00
C ALA A 201 2.07 -0.27 -3.48
N VAL A 202 1.04 0.29 -2.83
CA VAL A 202 0.93 0.27 -1.37
C VAL A 202 -0.39 -0.37 -0.99
N ASP A 203 -0.35 -1.28 -0.01
CA ASP A 203 -1.55 -1.92 0.54
C ASP A 203 -1.41 -2.13 2.06
N GLU A 204 -2.28 -2.97 2.62
CA GLU A 204 -2.29 -3.31 4.04
C GLU A 204 -1.03 -4.07 4.51
N ASN A 205 -0.33 -4.73 3.60
CA ASN A 205 0.85 -5.55 3.85
C ASN A 205 2.15 -4.75 3.63
N GLY A 206 2.08 -3.57 3.01
CA GLY A 206 3.19 -2.62 2.92
C GLY A 206 3.44 -2.12 1.51
N LEU A 207 4.72 -2.08 1.12
CA LEU A 207 5.18 -1.56 -0.17
C LEU A 207 5.54 -2.72 -1.11
N TRP A 208 5.08 -2.61 -2.35
CA TRP A 208 5.23 -3.61 -3.39
C TRP A 208 5.81 -2.99 -4.64
N VAL A 209 6.44 -3.83 -5.46
CA VAL A 209 6.92 -3.49 -6.80
C VAL A 209 6.32 -4.50 -7.77
N ILE A 210 5.62 -4.00 -8.78
CA ILE A 210 5.01 -4.75 -9.87
C ILE A 210 5.84 -4.47 -11.13
N TYR A 211 6.48 -5.50 -11.67
CA TYR A 211 7.36 -5.37 -12.83
C TYR A 211 7.27 -6.62 -13.70
N ALA A 212 8.13 -6.77 -14.70
CA ALA A 212 8.25 -7.99 -15.48
C ALA A 212 9.73 -8.32 -15.69
N THR A 213 10.01 -9.58 -16.00
CA THR A 213 11.36 -10.08 -16.25
C THR A 213 11.41 -10.89 -17.54
N GLU A 214 12.56 -10.91 -18.20
CA GLU A 214 12.79 -11.82 -19.33
C GLU A 214 12.73 -13.29 -18.90
N GLN A 215 13.15 -13.60 -17.67
CA GLN A 215 13.10 -14.95 -17.12
C GLN A 215 11.66 -15.48 -16.99
N ASN A 216 10.70 -14.60 -16.73
CA ASN A 216 9.27 -14.92 -16.72
C ASN A 216 8.58 -14.60 -18.07
N ASN A 217 9.36 -14.51 -19.16
CA ASN A 217 8.86 -14.25 -20.52
C ASN A 217 7.97 -12.99 -20.64
N GLY A 218 8.33 -11.89 -19.97
CA GLY A 218 7.57 -10.63 -20.00
C GLY A 218 6.30 -10.62 -19.14
N LYS A 219 6.02 -11.71 -18.41
CA LYS A 219 4.91 -11.78 -17.46
C LYS A 219 5.23 -11.02 -16.18
N ILE A 220 4.16 -10.58 -15.51
CA ILE A 220 4.23 -9.80 -14.28
C ILE A 220 4.93 -10.62 -13.20
N VAL A 221 5.83 -9.96 -12.49
CA VAL A 221 6.51 -10.40 -11.28
C VAL A 221 6.22 -9.36 -10.22
N ILE A 222 5.86 -9.82 -9.03
CA ILE A 222 5.59 -8.95 -7.88
C ILE A 222 6.61 -9.22 -6.79
N SER A 223 7.18 -8.17 -6.22
CA SER A 223 8.10 -8.26 -5.09
C SER A 223 7.67 -7.36 -3.94
N GLN A 224 7.77 -7.88 -2.72
CA GLN A 224 7.56 -7.08 -1.52
C GLN A 224 8.86 -6.33 -1.21
N LEU A 225 8.79 -5.01 -1.04
CA LEU A 225 9.94 -4.14 -0.81
C LEU A 225 9.84 -3.52 0.59
N ASN A 226 10.86 -3.72 1.40
CA ASN A 226 10.91 -3.08 2.71
C ASN A 226 11.13 -1.56 2.54
N PRO A 227 10.21 -0.69 3.00
CA PRO A 227 10.30 0.75 2.77
C PRO A 227 11.42 1.43 3.56
N TYR A 228 11.97 0.77 4.58
CA TYR A 228 13.04 1.31 5.43
C TYR A 228 14.43 0.84 5.00
N THR A 229 14.58 -0.44 4.65
CA THR A 229 15.87 -1.03 4.25
C THR A 229 16.06 -1.13 2.74
N LEU A 230 14.99 -0.94 1.96
CA LEU A 230 14.95 -1.10 0.51
C LEU A 230 15.36 -2.51 0.04
N ARG A 231 15.16 -3.52 0.90
CA ARG A 231 15.43 -4.92 0.55
C ARG A 231 14.17 -5.60 0.07
N ILE A 232 14.33 -6.50 -0.90
CA ILE A 232 13.26 -7.39 -1.34
C ILE A 232 13.05 -8.47 -0.27
N GLU A 233 11.81 -8.62 0.20
CA GLU A 233 11.44 -9.58 1.26
C GLU A 233 10.83 -10.87 0.68
N GLY A 234 10.23 -10.79 -0.50
CA GLY A 234 9.64 -11.92 -1.22
C GLY A 234 9.43 -11.56 -2.69
N THR A 235 9.37 -12.56 -3.56
CA THR A 235 9.12 -12.38 -5.00
C THR A 235 8.28 -13.53 -5.52
N TRP A 236 7.27 -13.20 -6.34
CA TRP A 236 6.32 -14.14 -6.90
C TRP A 236 6.17 -13.91 -8.40
N ASP A 237 6.32 -14.98 -9.16
CA ASP A 237 6.12 -14.99 -10.60
C ASP A 237 4.64 -15.26 -10.91
N THR A 238 4.03 -14.41 -11.73
CA THR A 238 2.64 -14.56 -12.18
C THR A 238 2.58 -15.12 -13.61
N ALA A 239 1.38 -15.51 -14.04
CA ALA A 239 1.14 -16.04 -15.38
C ALA A 239 0.72 -14.99 -16.41
N TYR A 240 0.56 -13.72 -16.02
CA TYR A 240 -0.06 -12.67 -16.84
C TYR A 240 0.96 -11.78 -17.55
N ASP A 241 0.79 -11.58 -18.85
CA ASP A 241 1.68 -10.71 -19.66
C ASP A 241 1.52 -9.23 -19.31
N LYS A 242 2.62 -8.53 -18.98
CA LYS A 242 2.54 -7.15 -18.50
C LYS A 242 2.14 -6.16 -19.59
N ARG A 243 2.53 -6.41 -20.85
CA ARG A 243 2.16 -5.55 -22.00
C ARG A 243 0.68 -5.66 -22.35
N SER A 244 0.04 -6.77 -21.99
CA SER A 244 -1.40 -6.97 -22.12
C SER A 244 -2.20 -6.27 -21.03
N ALA A 245 -1.59 -6.04 -19.86
CA ALA A 245 -2.21 -5.31 -18.76
C ALA A 245 -2.28 -3.81 -19.04
N SER A 246 -3.42 -3.21 -18.73
CA SER A 246 -3.61 -1.75 -18.81
C SER A 246 -3.01 -1.06 -17.59
N ASN A 247 -3.20 -1.63 -16.41
CA ASN A 247 -2.54 -1.25 -15.16
C ASN A 247 -2.71 -2.40 -14.13
N ALA A 248 -2.12 -2.32 -12.94
CA ALA A 248 -2.33 -3.30 -11.88
C ALA A 248 -2.10 -2.69 -10.49
N PHE A 249 -2.77 -3.22 -9.47
CA PHE A 249 -2.65 -2.73 -8.09
C PHE A 249 -2.74 -3.88 -7.07
N MET A 250 -2.33 -3.61 -5.82
CA MET A 250 -2.34 -4.58 -4.72
C MET A 250 -3.40 -4.24 -3.67
N ILE A 251 -4.11 -5.25 -3.15
CA ILE A 251 -4.96 -5.15 -1.95
C ILE A 251 -4.76 -6.43 -1.13
N CYS A 252 -4.40 -6.31 0.15
CA CYS A 252 -4.12 -7.44 1.05
C CYS A 252 -3.14 -8.50 0.51
N GLY A 253 -2.09 -8.12 -0.21
CA GLY A 253 -1.18 -9.08 -0.85
C GLY A 253 -1.81 -9.81 -2.05
N ILE A 254 -2.93 -9.32 -2.58
CA ILE A 254 -3.53 -9.83 -3.82
C ILE A 254 -3.32 -8.81 -4.93
N LEU A 255 -2.64 -9.22 -5.99
CA LEU A 255 -2.51 -8.46 -7.23
C LEU A 255 -3.84 -8.51 -7.98
N TYR A 256 -4.30 -7.36 -8.47
CA TYR A 256 -5.43 -7.23 -9.38
C TYR A 256 -4.93 -6.59 -10.67
N VAL A 257 -5.11 -7.27 -11.79
CA VAL A 257 -4.66 -6.80 -13.11
C VAL A 257 -5.84 -6.25 -13.89
N VAL A 258 -5.75 -5.00 -14.30
CA VAL A 258 -6.78 -4.29 -15.07
C VAL A 258 -6.50 -4.48 -16.56
N LYS A 259 -7.55 -4.85 -17.29
CA LYS A 259 -7.57 -4.93 -18.74
C LYS A 259 -8.69 -4.03 -19.27
N SER A 260 -8.32 -3.11 -20.14
CA SER A 260 -9.23 -2.13 -20.70
C SER A 260 -8.94 -1.89 -22.17
N VAL A 261 -9.94 -1.35 -22.86
CA VAL A 261 -9.83 -0.89 -24.25
C VAL A 261 -9.13 0.47 -24.28
N TYR A 262 -8.22 0.66 -25.22
CA TYR A 262 -7.56 1.95 -25.50
C TYR A 262 -8.15 2.63 -26.75
N GLU A 263 -8.02 3.96 -26.86
CA GLU A 263 -8.56 4.75 -28.00
C GLU A 263 -8.15 4.21 -29.38
N ASP A 264 -6.92 3.70 -29.50
CA ASP A 264 -6.36 3.16 -30.75
C ASP A 264 -6.68 1.66 -30.98
N ASP A 265 -7.43 1.01 -30.08
CA ASP A 265 -7.77 -0.40 -30.23
C ASP A 265 -8.90 -0.59 -31.26
N ASP A 266 -8.57 -1.25 -32.38
CA ASP A 266 -9.55 -1.65 -33.41
C ASP A 266 -10.63 -2.64 -32.90
N ASN A 267 -10.49 -3.15 -31.67
CA ASN A 267 -11.32 -4.24 -31.16
C ASN A 267 -11.73 -4.04 -29.69
N GLU A 268 -13.01 -3.70 -29.47
CA GLU A 268 -13.62 -3.58 -28.14
C GLU A 268 -13.79 -4.93 -27.41
N ALA A 269 -13.53 -6.06 -28.09
CA ALA A 269 -13.71 -7.42 -27.55
C ALA A 269 -12.89 -7.71 -26.27
N THR A 270 -11.87 -6.89 -26.01
CA THR A 270 -11.00 -6.96 -24.83
C THR A 270 -11.77 -6.67 -23.53
N GLY A 271 -12.84 -5.86 -23.59
CA GLY A 271 -13.66 -5.46 -22.45
C GLY A 271 -12.92 -4.59 -21.42
N ASN A 272 -13.67 -3.97 -20.51
CA ASN A 272 -13.14 -3.16 -19.41
C ASN A 272 -13.38 -3.86 -18.06
N LYS A 273 -12.36 -4.60 -17.59
CA LYS A 273 -12.48 -5.44 -16.41
C LYS A 273 -11.13 -5.75 -15.76
N ILE A 274 -11.17 -6.20 -14.51
CA ILE A 274 -10.09 -6.95 -13.91
C ILE A 274 -10.32 -8.41 -14.30
N ASP A 275 -9.40 -8.98 -15.06
CA ASP A 275 -9.52 -10.36 -15.58
C ASP A 275 -8.60 -11.36 -14.88
N TYR A 276 -7.64 -10.90 -14.08
CA TYR A 276 -6.67 -11.75 -13.39
C TYR A 276 -6.35 -11.25 -11.98
N ILE A 277 -6.22 -12.20 -11.05
CA ILE A 277 -5.72 -11.97 -9.71
C ILE A 277 -4.62 -12.96 -9.33
N TYR A 278 -3.67 -12.52 -8.50
CA TYR A 278 -2.63 -13.38 -7.92
C TYR A 278 -2.54 -13.15 -6.40
N ASN A 279 -2.73 -14.18 -5.60
CA ASN A 279 -2.61 -14.11 -4.14
C ASN A 279 -1.21 -14.53 -3.69
N THR A 280 -0.45 -13.62 -3.05
CA THR A 280 0.92 -13.88 -2.59
C THR A 280 1.01 -14.82 -1.39
N ASP A 281 0.00 -14.84 -0.53
CA ASP A 281 -0.01 -15.69 0.66
C ASP A 281 -0.15 -17.17 0.30
N GLN A 282 -0.91 -17.45 -0.77
CA GLN A 282 -1.18 -18.81 -1.25
C GLN A 282 -0.35 -19.17 -2.49
N SER A 283 0.38 -18.21 -3.06
CA SER A 283 1.06 -18.32 -4.36
C SER A 283 0.15 -18.92 -5.44
N LYS A 284 -1.10 -18.42 -5.49
CA LYS A 284 -2.15 -18.96 -6.36
C LYS A 284 -2.81 -17.85 -7.15
N ASP A 285 -3.00 -18.10 -8.43
CA ASP A 285 -3.71 -17.21 -9.33
C ASP A 285 -5.12 -17.70 -9.67
N SER A 286 -5.94 -16.76 -10.16
CA SER A 286 -7.29 -17.04 -10.61
C SER A 286 -7.72 -16.03 -11.67
N MET A 287 -8.47 -16.50 -12.65
CA MET A 287 -9.16 -15.63 -13.60
C MET A 287 -10.46 -15.14 -12.96
N VAL A 288 -10.73 -13.85 -13.09
CA VAL A 288 -11.93 -13.20 -12.55
C VAL A 288 -12.59 -12.35 -13.64
N ASP A 289 -13.80 -11.87 -13.37
CA ASP A 289 -14.47 -10.91 -14.24
C ASP A 289 -15.11 -9.85 -13.35
N VAL A 290 -14.31 -8.86 -12.95
CA VAL A 290 -14.77 -7.73 -12.13
C VAL A 290 -14.81 -6.50 -13.02
N PRO A 291 -16.00 -5.91 -13.30
CA PRO A 291 -16.10 -4.72 -14.14
C PRO A 291 -15.24 -3.57 -13.61
N PHE A 292 -14.52 -2.91 -14.53
CA PHE A 292 -13.67 -1.76 -14.21
C PHE A 292 -14.10 -0.53 -15.04
N PRO A 293 -14.40 0.62 -14.41
CA PRO A 293 -14.76 1.83 -15.13
C PRO A 293 -13.61 2.35 -16.01
N ASN A 294 -13.86 2.48 -17.32
CA ASN A 294 -12.92 3.06 -18.28
C ASN A 294 -13.65 3.99 -19.25
N SER A 295 -14.17 5.11 -18.74
CA SER A 295 -14.97 6.05 -19.53
C SER A 295 -14.16 6.84 -20.56
N TYR A 296 -12.82 6.91 -20.40
CA TYR A 296 -11.97 7.78 -21.20
C TYR A 296 -10.87 7.04 -21.99
N GLN A 297 -10.92 5.71 -22.01
CA GLN A 297 -10.13 4.85 -22.92
C GLN A 297 -8.60 5.06 -22.91
N TYR A 298 -8.01 5.59 -21.83
CA TYR A 298 -6.56 5.70 -21.68
C TYR A 298 -6.13 5.68 -20.20
N ILE A 299 -6.14 4.49 -19.58
CA ILE A 299 -5.74 4.34 -18.18
C ILE A 299 -4.21 4.48 -18.05
N ALA A 300 -3.74 5.58 -17.46
CA ALA A 300 -2.31 5.84 -17.26
C ALA A 300 -1.79 5.35 -15.90
N ALA A 301 -2.62 5.39 -14.85
CA ALA A 301 -2.26 4.98 -13.49
C ALA A 301 -3.50 4.54 -12.69
N VAL A 302 -3.34 3.54 -11.81
CA VAL A 302 -4.35 3.07 -10.85
C VAL A 302 -3.67 2.73 -9.53
N ASP A 303 -3.68 3.66 -8.57
CA ASP A 303 -3.06 3.47 -7.26
C ASP A 303 -4.11 3.17 -6.18
N TYR A 304 -3.92 2.09 -5.42
CA TYR A 304 -4.76 1.78 -4.27
C TYR A 304 -4.27 2.50 -3.01
N ASN A 305 -5.21 2.95 -2.18
CA ASN A 305 -4.92 3.50 -0.87
C ASN A 305 -5.58 2.65 0.25
N PRO A 306 -4.80 2.02 1.14
CA PRO A 306 -5.34 1.19 2.22
C PRO A 306 -6.03 1.97 3.34
N ARG A 307 -5.81 3.30 3.45
CA ARG A 307 -6.43 4.14 4.49
C ARG A 307 -7.90 4.43 4.19
N ASP A 308 -8.20 4.86 2.97
CA ASP A 308 -9.55 5.28 2.55
C ASP A 308 -10.23 4.29 1.61
N ASN A 309 -9.50 3.25 1.19
CA ASN A 309 -10.02 2.15 0.41
C ASN A 309 -10.48 2.54 -1.02
N LEU A 310 -9.90 3.61 -1.54
CA LEU A 310 -10.18 4.14 -2.87
C LEU A 310 -9.05 3.79 -3.85
N LEU A 311 -9.41 3.80 -5.13
CA LEU A 311 -8.44 3.80 -6.23
C LEU A 311 -8.29 5.23 -6.76
N TYR A 312 -7.05 5.66 -6.86
CA TYR A 312 -6.61 6.93 -7.40
C TYR A 312 -6.22 6.70 -8.85
N VAL A 313 -7.05 7.19 -9.77
CA VAL A 313 -6.96 6.83 -11.18
C VAL A 313 -6.64 8.05 -12.02
N TRP A 314 -5.74 7.87 -12.97
CA TRP A 314 -5.50 8.80 -14.06
C TRP A 314 -5.96 8.14 -15.36
N ASN A 315 -6.98 8.71 -16.00
CA ASN A 315 -7.53 8.18 -17.25
C ASN A 315 -7.72 9.32 -18.25
N ASN A 316 -6.87 9.35 -19.29
CA ASN A 316 -6.90 10.32 -20.40
C ASN A 316 -7.16 11.76 -19.93
N TYR A 317 -6.16 12.42 -19.35
CA TYR A 317 -6.28 13.76 -18.73
C TYR A 317 -7.16 13.83 -17.48
N HIS A 318 -8.09 12.90 -17.23
CA HIS A 318 -9.01 12.99 -16.09
C HIS A 318 -8.48 12.34 -14.81
N MET A 319 -8.61 13.05 -13.69
CA MET A 319 -8.28 12.54 -12.36
C MET A 319 -9.55 12.07 -11.67
N LEU A 320 -9.59 10.78 -11.35
CA LEU A 320 -10.78 10.07 -10.90
C LEU A 320 -10.52 9.34 -9.59
N LEU A 321 -11.50 9.37 -8.69
CA LEU A 321 -11.56 8.47 -7.54
C LEU A 321 -12.58 7.38 -7.80
N LEU A 322 -12.15 6.12 -7.69
CA LEU A 322 -13.04 4.97 -7.77
C LEU A 322 -13.19 4.32 -6.39
N LYS A 323 -14.44 3.97 -6.05
CA LYS A 323 -14.78 3.21 -4.85
C LYS A 323 -14.68 1.72 -5.12
N THR A 324 -14.22 0.98 -4.11
CA THR A 324 -14.14 -0.49 -4.14
C THR A 324 -15.29 -1.11 -3.34
N ALA A 325 -15.99 -2.09 -3.92
CA ALA A 325 -16.94 -2.93 -3.20
C ALA A 325 -16.33 -4.29 -2.89
N ARG A 326 -16.69 -4.85 -1.73
CA ARG A 326 -15.98 -5.95 -1.09
C ARG A 326 -16.90 -7.11 -0.76
N GLY A 327 -16.39 -8.31 -0.98
CA GLY A 327 -16.98 -9.56 -0.50
C GLY A 327 -16.20 -10.10 0.70
N LYS A 328 -16.80 -11.07 1.42
CA LYS A 328 -16.06 -11.86 2.40
C LYS A 328 -14.89 -12.58 1.72
N LEU A 329 -13.73 -12.62 2.37
CA LEU A 329 -12.62 -13.49 1.93
C LEU A 329 -13.12 -14.94 1.88
N PRO A 330 -12.76 -15.74 0.85
CA PRO A 330 -13.18 -17.12 0.76
C PRO A 330 -12.74 -17.91 2.01
N ALA A 331 -13.62 -18.78 2.50
CA ALA A 331 -13.45 -19.49 3.78
C ALA A 331 -12.18 -20.37 3.87
N SER A 332 -11.50 -20.65 2.76
CA SER A 332 -10.15 -21.25 2.77
C SER A 332 -9.07 -20.33 3.36
N LEU A 333 -9.40 -19.09 3.71
CA LEU A 333 -8.57 -18.15 4.48
C LEU A 333 -8.89 -18.12 6.00
N ASN A 334 -9.88 -18.88 6.49
CA ASN A 334 -10.30 -18.81 7.90
C ASN A 334 -9.84 -19.99 8.79
N ASP A 335 -9.24 -21.04 8.24
CA ASP A 335 -8.85 -22.22 9.01
C ASP A 335 -7.41 -22.17 9.51
N PHE A 336 -6.98 -21.10 10.20
CA PHE A 336 -5.84 -21.16 11.14
C PHE A 336 -5.91 -20.03 12.17
N ILE A 337 -6.99 -20.02 12.95
CA ILE A 337 -6.87 -19.69 14.37
C ILE A 337 -7.01 -21.03 15.09
N PRO A 338 -5.99 -21.55 15.81
CA PRO A 338 -6.22 -22.66 16.70
C PRO A 338 -7.13 -22.16 17.84
N LEU A 339 -8.44 -22.33 17.68
CA LEU A 339 -9.39 -22.36 18.78
C LEU A 339 -9.16 -23.67 19.55
N SER A 340 -8.06 -23.77 20.28
CA SER A 340 -7.93 -24.74 21.37
C SER A 340 -8.52 -24.12 22.65
N TRP A 341 -9.84 -23.90 22.67
CA TRP A 341 -10.55 -23.89 23.93
C TRP A 341 -10.81 -25.34 24.32
N GLY A 342 -9.86 -25.87 25.10
CA GLY A 342 -10.05 -27.11 25.83
C GLY A 342 -11.34 -27.04 26.63
N SER A 343 -12.22 -27.99 26.35
CA SER A 343 -13.27 -28.45 27.23
C SER A 343 -12.66 -28.97 28.53
N LEU A 344 -12.38 -28.07 29.47
CA LEU A 344 -12.18 -28.41 30.87
C LEU A 344 -13.48 -28.12 31.60
N GLY A 345 -14.27 -29.19 31.72
CA GLY A 345 -15.48 -29.22 32.51
C GLY A 345 -15.21 -28.84 33.96
N CYS A 346 -16.14 -28.09 34.51
CA CYS A 346 -16.32 -27.91 35.94
C CYS A 346 -16.48 -29.29 36.60
N LEU A 347 -15.42 -29.78 37.26
CA LEU A 347 -15.54 -30.78 38.32
C LEU A 347 -15.50 -30.02 39.63
N GLY A 348 -16.69 -29.82 40.20
CA GLY A 348 -16.85 -29.42 41.58
C GLY A 348 -16.65 -30.60 42.52
N LYS A 349 -16.34 -30.20 43.78
CA LYS A 349 -16.50 -30.89 45.06
C LYS A 349 -15.33 -31.73 45.60
N PRO A 350 -15.24 -31.90 46.94
CA PRO A 350 -16.12 -31.37 48.00
C PRO A 350 -15.61 -30.10 48.68
#